data_AF-A0A376TYR5-F1
#
_entry.id   AF-A0A376TYR5-F1
#
_cell.length_a   1.000
_cell.length_b   1.000
_cell.length_c   1.000
_cell.angle_alpha   90.00
_cell.angle_beta   90.00
_cell.angle_gamma   90.00
#
_symmetry.space_group_name_H-M   'P 1'
#
loop_
_entity.id
_entity.type
_entity.pdbx_description
1 polymer ?
#
loop_
_entity_poly.entity_id
_entity_poly.type
_entity_poly.pdbx_seq_one_letter_code
_entity_poly.pdbx_strand_id
1 'polypeptide(L)' 'MKRKWQRALGEYLEKRQSLQGLVVLMDIRHPLKDLDQQMIEWAVDSNIAVLVLLTKADNWQAAHVKRN' A
#
# COMPACT_ATOMS: atom_id res chain seq x y z
N MET A 1 1.22 -11.54 -17.82
CA MET A 1 2.28 -10.71 -17.21
C MET A 1 1.90 -10.23 -15.80
N LYS A 2 0.76 -9.54 -15.62
CA LYS A 2 0.25 -9.03 -14.31
C LYS A 2 0.25 -10.07 -13.18
N ARG A 3 -0.30 -11.27 -13.42
CA ARG A 3 -0.35 -12.37 -12.42
C ARG A 3 1.01 -12.91 -11.99
N LYS A 4 1.96 -13.02 -12.92
CA LYS A 4 3.33 -13.48 -12.61
C LYS A 4 4.02 -12.50 -11.68
N TRP A 5 3.81 -11.20 -11.94
CA TRP A 5 4.39 -10.13 -11.13
C TRP A 5 3.75 -10.08 -9.73
N GLN A 6 2.42 -10.19 -9.64
CA GLN A 6 1.69 -10.30 -8.36
C GLN A 6 2.20 -11.46 -7.50
N ARG A 7 2.38 -12.64 -8.11
CA ARG A 7 2.91 -13.83 -7.41
C ARG A 7 4.33 -13.60 -6.89
N ALA A 8 5.20 -13.03 -7.72
CA ALA A 8 6.58 -12.74 -7.32
C ALA A 8 6.64 -11.71 -6.17
N LEU A 9 5.72 -10.76 -6.14
CA LEU A 9 5.63 -9.77 -5.08
C LEU A 9 5.22 -10.40 -3.74
N GLY A 10 4.17 -11.23 -3.74
CA GLY A 10 3.76 -11.98 -2.54
C GLY A 10 4.88 -12.86 -2.01
N GLU A 11 5.57 -13.60 -2.89
CA GLU A 11 6.73 -14.42 -2.51
C GLU A 11 7.88 -13.59 -1.93
N TYR A 12 8.10 -12.37 -2.44
CA TYR A 12 9.12 -11.47 -1.89
C TYR A 12 8.76 -10.99 -0.48
N LEU A 13 7.52 -10.59 -0.25
CA LEU A 13 7.04 -10.17 1.07
C LEU A 13 7.14 -11.32 2.09
N GLU A 14 6.80 -12.55 1.68
CA GLU A 14 6.85 -13.72 2.56
C GLU A 14 8.29 -14.17 2.88
N LYS A 15 9.17 -14.23 1.88
CA LYS A 15 10.48 -14.90 2.03
C LYS A 15 11.63 -13.97 2.40
N ARG A 16 11.49 -12.66 2.23
CA ARG A 16 12.60 -11.72 2.43
C ARG A 16 12.78 -11.40 3.93
N GLN A 17 13.56 -12.21 4.63
CA GLN A 17 13.83 -12.04 6.07
C GLN A 17 14.43 -10.68 6.46
N SER A 18 15.20 -10.03 5.57
CA SER A 18 15.75 -8.70 5.82
C SER A 18 14.78 -7.55 5.56
N LEU A 19 13.56 -7.83 5.11
CA LEU A 19 12.51 -6.83 4.92
C LEU A 19 11.90 -6.47 6.27
N GLN A 20 11.95 -5.20 6.65
CA GLN A 20 11.47 -4.72 7.95
C GLN A 20 10.21 -3.85 7.83
N GLY A 21 9.83 -3.47 6.61
CA GLY A 21 8.66 -2.62 6.39
C GLY A 21 8.31 -2.50 4.91
N LEU A 22 7.06 -2.13 4.64
CA LEU A 22 6.52 -1.88 3.31
C LEU A 22 5.94 -0.46 3.26
N VAL A 23 6.35 0.32 2.25
CA VAL A 23 5.72 1.63 1.96
C VAL A 23 4.81 1.48 0.75
N VAL A 24 3.51 1.69 0.93
CA VAL A 24 2.51 1.62 -0.15
C VAL A 24 2.11 3.02 -0.57
N LEU A 25 2.51 3.41 -1.78
CA LEU A 25 2.18 4.70 -2.39
C LEU A 25 0.86 4.59 -3.15
N MET A 26 -0.17 5.28 -2.67
CA MET A 26 -1.48 5.33 -3.32
C MET A 26 -1.80 6.75 -3.79
N ASP A 27 -2.44 6.91 -4.95
CA ASP A 27 -2.94 8.22 -5.40
C ASP A 27 -4.18 8.57 -4.58
N ILE A 28 -4.17 9.69 -3.85
CA ILE A 28 -5.28 10.09 -2.96
C ILE A 28 -6.61 10.26 -3.70
N ARG A 29 -6.58 10.49 -5.02
CA ARG A 29 -7.79 10.67 -5.83
C ARG A 29 -8.49 9.33 -6.13
N HIS A 30 -7.76 8.23 -6.05
CA HIS A 30 -8.27 6.86 -6.29
C HIS A 30 -7.55 5.85 -5.37
N PRO A 31 -7.70 5.95 -4.03
CA PRO A 31 -6.99 5.09 -3.08
C PRO A 31 -7.57 3.67 -3.06
N LEU A 32 -6.84 2.74 -2.45
CA LEU A 32 -7.29 1.37 -2.15
C LEU A 32 -7.70 0.55 -3.39
N LYS A 33 -6.87 0.54 -4.44
CA LYS A 33 -7.11 -0.40 -5.56
C LYS A 33 -6.90 -1.83 -5.07
N ASP A 34 -7.47 -2.80 -5.78
CA ASP A 34 -7.38 -4.23 -5.42
C ASP A 34 -5.94 -4.70 -5.16
N LEU A 35 -4.98 -4.20 -5.94
CA LEU A 35 -3.56 -4.53 -5.75
C LEU A 35 -2.99 -3.92 -4.47
N ASP A 36 -3.39 -2.70 -4.11
CA ASP A 36 -2.92 -2.03 -2.89
C ASP A 36 -3.42 -2.81 -1.66
N GLN A 37 -4.69 -3.20 -1.67
CA GLN A 37 -5.29 -4.02 -0.61
C GLN A 37 -4.57 -5.37 -0.49
N GLN A 38 -4.36 -6.05 -1.62
CA GLN A 38 -3.64 -7.33 -1.65
C GLN A 38 -2.20 -7.23 -1.13
N MET A 39 -1.48 -6.15 -1.44
CA MET A 39 -0.13 -5.92 -0.89
C MET A 39 -0.14 -5.69 0.62
N ILE A 40 -1.12 -4.95 1.12
CA ILE A 40 -1.29 -4.69 2.55
C ILE A 40 -1.60 -6.01 3.27
N GLU A 41 -2.52 -6.82 2.75
CA GLU A 41 -2.84 -8.14 3.30
C GLU A 41 -1.61 -9.03 3.39
N TRP A 42 -0.85 -9.19 2.29
CA TRP A 42 0.38 -9.99 2.30
C TRP A 42 1.43 -9.48 3.29
N ALA A 43 1.58 -8.17 3.43
CA ALA A 43 2.51 -7.60 4.40
C ALA A 43 2.07 -7.89 5.84
N VAL A 44 0.77 -7.73 6.14
CA VAL A 44 0.20 -8.05 7.46
C VAL A 44 0.36 -9.53 7.78
N ASP A 45 0.02 -10.42 6.85
CA ASP A 45 0.19 -11.88 7.00
C ASP A 45 1.66 -12.27 7.22
N SER A 46 2.59 -11.50 6.65
CA SER A 46 4.04 -11.69 6.80
C SER A 46 4.63 -10.96 8.00
N ASN A 47 3.82 -10.34 8.87
CA ASN A 47 4.24 -9.51 10.01
C ASN A 47 5.18 -8.34 9.63
N ILE A 48 4.99 -7.76 8.44
CA ILE A 48 5.72 -6.60 7.95
C ILE A 48 4.96 -5.33 8.29
N ALA A 49 5.63 -4.37 8.94
CA ALA A 49 5.04 -3.06 9.23
C ALA A 49 4.72 -2.30 7.94
N VAL A 50 3.53 -1.73 7.83
CA VAL A 50 3.07 -1.02 6.63
C VAL A 50 2.95 0.49 6.90
N LEU A 51 3.56 1.29 6.03
CA LEU A 51 3.34 2.74 5.94
C LEU A 51 2.61 3.06 4.63
N VAL A 52 1.38 3.55 4.74
CA VAL A 52 0.62 4.05 3.60
C VAL A 52 0.93 5.52 3.38
N LEU A 53 1.29 5.87 2.14
CA LEU A 53 1.50 7.25 1.71
C LEU A 53 0.49 7.62 0.63
N LEU A 54 -0.44 8.52 0.96
CA LEU A 54 -1.39 9.09 0.02
C LEU A 54 -0.73 10.22 -0.79
N THR A 55 -0.25 9.87 -1.97
CA THR A 55 0.39 10.76 -2.93
C THR A 55 -0.60 11.69 -3.63
N LYS A 56 -0.08 12.77 -4.22
CA LYS A 56 -0.86 13.83 -4.92
C LYS A 56 -1.86 14.56 -4.03
N ALA A 57 -1.53 14.67 -2.74
CA ALA A 57 -2.33 15.41 -1.76
C ALA A 57 -2.53 16.89 -2.13
N ASP A 58 -1.61 17.48 -2.92
CA ASP A 58 -1.73 18.82 -3.50
C ASP A 58 -2.95 18.97 -4.44
N ASN A 59 -3.37 17.87 -5.07
CA ASN A 59 -4.52 17.84 -5.98
C ASN A 59 -5.83 17.53 -5.25
N TRP A 60 -5.79 17.39 -3.92
CA TRP A 60 -6.96 17.19 -3.10
C TRP A 60 -7.40 18.52 -2.50
N GLN A 61 -8.62 18.96 -2.81
CA GLN A 61 -9.22 20.05 -2.05
C GLN A 61 -9.59 19.50 -0.68
N ALA A 62 -8.96 20.01 0.38
CA ALA A 62 -9.38 19.70 1.73
C ALA A 62 -10.85 20.11 1.89
N ALA A 63 -11.77 19.14 1.83
CA ALA A 63 -13.14 19.37 2.26
C ALA A 63 -13.06 19.92 3.68
N HIS A 64 -13.65 21.10 3.89
CA HIS A 64 -13.64 21.84 5.15
C HIS A 64 -13.75 20.87 6.33
N VAL A 65 -12.62 20.59 7.00
CA VAL A 65 -12.65 19.99 8.32
C VAL A 65 -13.23 21.09 9.20
N LYS A 66 -14.55 21.07 9.42
CA LYS A 66 -15.16 21.79 10.52
C LYS A 66 -14.51 21.24 11.78
N ARG A 67 -13.51 21.97 12.27
CA ARG A 67 -12.98 21.80 13.62
C ARG A 67 -14.15 22.09 14.55
N ASN A 68 -14.71 21.03 15.14
CA ASN A 68 -15.50 21.15 16.35
C ASN A 68 -14.59 21.60 17.50
#